data_AF-R5CTU6-F1
#
_entry.id   AF-R5CTU6-F1
#
_cell.length_a   1.000
_cell.length_b   1.000
_cell.length_c   1.000
_cell.angle_alpha   90.00
_cell.angle_beta   90.00
_cell.angle_gamma   90.00
#
_symmetry.space_group_name_H-M   'P 1'
#
loop_
_entity.id
_entity.type
_entity.pdbx_description
1 polymer ?
#
loop_
_entity_poly.entity_id
_entity_poly.type
_entity_poly.pdbx_seq_one_letter_code
_entity_poly.pdbx_strand_id
1 'polypeptide(L)'
;MGRIVTKSIAIIGEGETEWFYFDSLRVACRYPFKVAPDFPQHSDIKHILKLVESYLNKQYDYIVCLFDMDRLFQFPSEMQLYQRAKKKYGAKKYAGKVMFMSDIIIHL
;
A
#
# COMPACT_ATOMS: atom_id res chain seq x y z
N MET A 1 6.48 -15.52 29.27
CA MET A 1 5.58 -14.54 28.62
C MET A 1 6.10 -14.25 27.23
N GLY A 2 5.45 -14.79 26.19
CA GLY A 2 5.85 -14.53 24.80
C GLY A 2 5.73 -13.04 24.50
N ARG A 3 6.82 -12.43 24.03
CA ARG A 3 6.85 -11.02 23.62
C ARG A 3 5.80 -10.84 22.52
N ILE A 4 4.73 -10.09 22.76
CA ILE A 4 3.78 -9.72 21.69
C ILE A 4 4.56 -8.81 20.75
N VAL A 5 5.02 -9.37 19.64
CA VAL A 5 5.75 -8.60 18.62
C VAL A 5 4.70 -7.84 17.82
N THR A 6 4.54 -6.55 18.12
CA THR A 6 3.66 -5.68 17.33
C THR A 6 4.28 -5.51 15.95
N LYS A 7 3.75 -6.23 14.96
CA LYS A 7 4.18 -6.11 13.57
C LYS A 7 3.77 -4.74 13.02
N SER A 8 4.73 -4.02 12.43
CA SER A 8 4.46 -2.70 11.84
C SER A 8 3.93 -2.87 10.43
N ILE A 9 2.66 -2.53 10.22
CA ILE A 9 1.96 -2.66 8.94
C ILE A 9 1.67 -1.25 8.39
N ALA A 10 2.02 -1.00 7.13
CA ALA A 10 1.63 0.20 6.41
C ALA A 10 0.67 -0.15 5.27
N ILE A 11 -0.44 0.57 5.16
CA ILE A 11 -1.39 0.48 4.03
C ILE A 11 -1.25 1.77 3.23
N ILE A 12 -0.91 1.64 1.95
CA ILE A 12 -0.71 2.76 1.03
C ILE A 12 -1.84 2.73 0.00
N GLY A 13 -2.74 3.70 0.07
CA GLY A 13 -3.84 3.87 -0.88
C GLY A 13 -3.52 4.92 -1.94
N GLU A 14 -4.17 4.80 -3.10
CA GLU A 14 -4.04 5.78 -4.19
C GLU A 14 -5.06 6.92 -4.04
N GLY A 15 -6.30 6.57 -3.67
CA GLY A 15 -7.43 7.48 -3.55
C GLY A 15 -7.84 7.81 -2.12
N GLU A 16 -8.74 8.79 -2.03
CA GLU A 16 -9.39 9.20 -0.79
C GLU A 16 -10.35 8.14 -0.23
N THR A 17 -11.01 7.39 -1.10
CA THR A 17 -11.99 6.36 -0.74
C THR A 17 -11.35 5.24 0.07
N GLU A 18 -10.23 4.70 -0.42
CA GLU A 18 -9.49 3.64 0.25
C GLU A 18 -8.90 4.17 1.56
N TRP A 19 -8.38 5.40 1.54
CA TRP A 19 -7.87 6.03 2.76
C TRP A 19 -8.96 6.11 3.84
N PHE A 20 -10.15 6.61 3.51
CA PHE A 20 -11.25 6.75 4.45
C PHE A 20 -11.73 5.40 4.98
N TYR A 21 -11.80 4.39 4.12
CA TYR A 21 -12.17 3.03 4.49
C TYR A 21 -11.19 2.42 5.50
N PHE A 22 -9.88 2.44 5.19
CA PHE A 22 -8.87 1.85 6.06
C PHE A 22 -8.64 2.67 7.33
N ASP A 23 -8.76 4.00 7.28
CA ASP A 23 -8.66 4.84 8.47
C ASP A 23 -9.86 4.61 9.41
N SER A 24 -11.07 4.50 8.85
CA SER A 24 -12.27 4.16 9.63
C SER A 24 -12.12 2.78 10.29
N LEU A 25 -11.64 1.76 9.56
CA LEU A 25 -11.37 0.44 10.14
C LEU A 25 -10.29 0.49 11.23
N ARG A 26 -9.21 1.25 11.00
CA ARG A 26 -8.14 1.44 11.98
C ARG A 26 -8.67 2.02 13.28
N VAL A 27 -9.52 3.05 13.19
CA VAL A 27 -10.12 3.71 14.36
C VAL A 27 -11.15 2.82 15.05
N ALA A 28 -12.08 2.24 14.27
CA ALA A 28 -13.17 1.42 14.80
C ALA A 28 -12.67 0.14 15.49
N CYS A 29 -11.72 -0.55 14.88
CA CYS A 29 -11.22 -1.83 15.37
C CYS A 29 -9.87 -1.71 16.12
N ARG A 30 -9.33 -0.50 16.27
CA ARG A 30 -8.04 -0.21 16.91
C ARG A 30 -6.88 -1.06 16.37
N TYR A 31 -6.87 -1.25 15.05
CA TYR A 31 -5.83 -2.05 14.42
C TYR A 31 -4.46 -1.34 14.46
N PRO A 32 -3.35 -2.08 14.69
CA PRO A 32 -2.01 -1.51 14.83
C PRO A 32 -1.32 -1.28 13.46
N PHE A 33 -2.06 -0.81 12.45
CA PHE A 33 -1.50 -0.45 11.14
C PHE A 33 -1.55 1.06 10.90
N LYS A 34 -0.62 1.57 10.09
CA LYS A 34 -0.61 2.97 9.63
C LYS A 34 -1.18 3.05 8.23
N VAL A 35 -2.11 3.97 7.99
CA VAL A 35 -2.56 4.33 6.64
C VAL A 35 -1.71 5.49 6.12
N ALA A 36 -1.32 5.42 4.86
CA ALA A 36 -0.47 6.40 4.20
C ALA A 36 -0.96 6.67 2.76
N PRO A 37 -0.74 7.87 2.21
CA PRO A 37 -0.26 9.08 2.91
C PRO A 37 -1.21 9.55 4.02
N ASP A 38 -0.71 10.33 4.99
CA ASP A 38 -1.55 10.88 6.07
C ASP A 38 -2.64 11.85 5.55
N PHE A 39 -2.48 12.34 4.31
CA PHE A 39 -3.46 13.14 3.59
C PHE A 39 -3.74 12.51 2.22
N PRO A 40 -5.00 12.18 1.88
CA PRO A 40 -5.33 11.60 0.58
C PRO A 40 -5.10 12.64 -0.52
N GLN A 41 -4.20 12.33 -1.44
CA GLN A 41 -4.03 13.04 -2.71
C GLN A 41 -4.01 11.98 -3.79
N HIS A 42 -4.62 12.28 -4.95
CA HIS A 42 -4.45 11.47 -6.15
C HIS A 42 -2.96 11.24 -6.39
N SER A 43 -2.50 10.06 -6.00
CA SER A 43 -1.09 9.75 -5.90
C SER A 43 -0.72 8.90 -7.09
N ASP A 44 0.01 9.48 -8.04
CA ASP A 44 0.56 8.68 -9.14
C ASP A 44 1.37 7.52 -8.58
N ILE A 45 1.48 6.44 -9.37
CA ILE A 45 2.28 5.28 -8.98
C ILE A 45 3.69 5.63 -8.47
N LYS A 46 4.33 6.66 -9.05
CA LYS A 46 5.66 7.12 -8.61
C LYS A 46 5.67 7.56 -7.15
N HIS A 47 4.60 8.22 -6.70
CA HIS A 47 4.46 8.65 -5.31
C HIS A 47 4.29 7.45 -4.39
N ILE A 48 3.42 6.51 -4.75
CA ILE A 48 3.22 5.26 -3.99
C ILE A 48 4.54 4.50 -3.85
N LEU A 49 5.30 4.35 -4.94
CA LEU A 49 6.60 3.67 -4.89
C LEU A 49 7.63 4.37 -3.99
N LYS A 50 7.63 5.70 -3.94
CA LYS A 50 8.46 6.45 -2.98
C LYS A 50 8.07 6.15 -1.54
N LEU A 51 6.77 6.06 -1.25
CA LEU A 51 6.28 5.70 0.08
C LEU A 51 6.70 4.27 0.44
N VAL A 52 6.55 3.31 -0.48
CA VAL A 52 7.02 1.93 -0.27
C VAL A 52 8.49 1.89 0.14
N GLU A 53 9.36 2.57 -0.61
CA GLU A 53 10.79 2.65 -0.28
C GLU A 53 11.03 3.35 1.08
N SER A 54 10.27 4.40 1.41
CA SER A 54 10.35 5.06 2.71
C SER A 54 10.00 4.10 3.86
N TYR A 55 8.92 3.35 3.73
CA TYR A 55 8.47 2.39 4.75
C TYR A 55 9.39 1.17 4.84
N LEU A 56 9.97 0.71 3.72
CA LEU A 56 11.00 -0.32 3.71
C LEU A 56 12.25 0.14 4.47
N ASN A 57 12.70 1.37 4.26
CA ASN A 57 13.84 1.96 4.99
C ASN A 57 13.55 2.12 6.48
N LYS A 58 12.30 2.39 6.86
CA LYS A 58 11.84 2.41 8.25
C LYS A 58 11.65 1.01 8.86
N GLN A 59 12.02 -0.06 8.14
CA GLN A 59 11.95 -1.45 8.58
C GLN A 59 10.54 -1.93 8.94
N TYR A 60 9.52 -1.46 8.24
CA TYR A 60 8.16 -2.01 8.38
C TYR A 60 8.15 -3.50 8.03
N ASP A 61 7.39 -4.28 8.80
CA ASP A 61 7.25 -5.72 8.58
C ASP A 61 6.41 -6.00 7.33
N TYR A 62 5.34 -5.23 7.14
CA TYR A 62 4.39 -5.39 6.04
C TYR A 62 3.99 -4.04 5.44
N ILE A 63 3.94 -3.99 4.11
CA ILE A 63 3.55 -2.83 3.33
C ILE A 63 2.55 -3.33 2.29
N VAL A 64 1.31 -2.88 2.40
CA VAL A 64 0.23 -3.20 1.46
C VAL A 64 -0.01 -1.97 0.60
N CYS A 65 0.06 -2.13 -0.72
CA CYS A 65 -0.19 -1.06 -1.68
C CYS A 65 -1.45 -1.38 -2.46
N LEU A 66 -2.40 -0.46 -2.46
CA LEU A 66 -3.66 -0.53 -3.20
C LEU A 66 -3.51 0.35 -4.44
N PHE A 67 -3.89 -0.20 -5.58
CA PHE A 67 -3.83 0.48 -6.87
C PHE A 67 -5.16 0.31 -7.60
N ASP A 68 -5.68 1.41 -8.13
CA ASP A 68 -6.80 1.38 -9.06
C ASP A 68 -6.30 0.84 -10.42
N MET A 69 -6.75 -0.36 -10.77
CA MET A 69 -6.40 -0.97 -12.05
C MET A 69 -6.98 -0.19 -13.23
N ASP A 70 -8.18 0.38 -13.10
CA ASP A 70 -8.85 1.10 -14.19
C ASP A 70 -8.08 2.36 -14.56
N ARG A 71 -7.53 3.06 -13.55
CA ARG A 71 -6.62 4.19 -13.80
C ARG A 71 -5.30 3.73 -14.40
N LEU A 72 -4.69 2.65 -13.88
CA LEU A 72 -3.45 2.11 -14.47
C LEU A 72 -3.63 1.70 -15.94
N PHE A 73 -4.79 1.15 -16.32
CA PHE A 73 -5.09 0.80 -17.70
C PHE A 73 -5.23 2.03 -18.61
N GLN A 74 -5.72 3.15 -18.08
CA GLN A 74 -5.81 4.42 -18.83
C GLN A 74 -4.42 5.05 -19.07
N PHE A 75 -3.45 4.82 -18.19
CA PHE A 75 -2.11 5.37 -18.28
C PHE A 75 -1.04 4.29 -18.54
N PRO A 76 -0.71 3.97 -19.80
CA PRO A 76 0.22 2.88 -20.13
C PRO A 76 1.64 3.10 -19.53
N SER A 77 2.05 4.36 -19.35
CA SER A 77 3.31 4.69 -18.66
C SER A 77 3.29 4.28 -17.18
N GLU A 78 2.16 4.42 -16.50
CA GLU A 78 1.99 3.97 -15.11
C GLU A 78 1.89 2.46 -15.02
N MET A 79 1.17 1.82 -15.95
CA MET A 79 1.09 0.35 -16.04
C MET A 79 2.46 -0.29 -16.20
N GLN A 80 3.36 0.30 -17.00
CA GLN A 80 4.74 -0.18 -17.10
C GLN A 80 5.51 -0.05 -15.78
N LEU A 81 5.33 1.06 -15.05
CA LEU A 81 5.94 1.25 -13.73
C LEU A 81 5.39 0.24 -12.72
N TYR A 82 4.09 -0.03 -12.75
CA TYR A 82 3.43 -1.02 -11.92
C TYR A 82 4.00 -2.41 -12.15
N GLN A 83 4.10 -2.85 -13.40
CA GLN A 83 4.65 -4.17 -13.71
C GLN A 83 6.11 -4.29 -13.28
N ARG A 84 6.93 -3.24 -13.48
CA ARG A 84 8.32 -3.21 -13.01
C ARG A 84 8.40 -3.27 -11.48
N ALA A 85 7.57 -2.51 -10.78
CA ALA A 85 7.50 -2.53 -9.33
C ALA A 85 7.05 -3.89 -8.81
N LYS A 86 5.94 -4.44 -9.31
CA LYS A 86 5.43 -5.75 -8.94
C LYS A 86 6.49 -6.84 -9.11
N LYS A 87 7.26 -6.81 -10.20
CA LYS A 87 8.40 -7.73 -10.42
C LYS A 87 9.53 -7.49 -9.42
N LYS A 88 9.89 -6.23 -9.15
CA LYS A 88 10.94 -5.85 -8.19
C LYS A 88 10.60 -6.31 -6.77
N TYR A 89 9.40 -6.02 -6.29
CA TYR A 89 8.95 -6.34 -4.93
C TYR A 89 8.41 -7.77 -4.78
N GLY A 90 8.13 -8.46 -5.88
CA GLY A 90 7.88 -9.90 -5.88
C GLY A 90 9.17 -10.74 -5.74
N ALA A 91 10.35 -10.13 -5.84
CA ALA A 91 11.61 -10.84 -5.65
C ALA A 91 11.78 -11.35 -4.21
N LYS A 92 12.52 -12.45 -4.03
CA LYS A 92 12.77 -13.08 -2.70
C LYS A 92 13.23 -12.10 -1.62
N LYS A 93 13.92 -11.03 -2.01
CA LYS A 93 14.38 -9.95 -1.11
C LYS A 93 13.22 -9.26 -0.35
N TYR A 94 12.05 -9.14 -0.97
CA TYR A 94 10.87 -8.46 -0.41
C TYR A 94 9.69 -9.41 -0.21
N ALA A 95 9.90 -10.71 -0.40
CA ALA A 95 8.86 -11.72 -0.28
C ALA A 95 8.19 -11.66 1.10
N GLY A 96 6.87 -11.48 1.10
CA GLY A 96 6.06 -11.34 2.31
C GLY A 96 6.12 -9.96 2.98
N LYS A 97 6.97 -9.03 2.52
CA LYS A 97 7.05 -7.66 3.08
C LYS A 97 6.23 -6.64 2.31
N VAL A 98 6.20 -6.73 0.98
CA VAL A 98 5.46 -5.78 0.14
C VAL A 98 4.42 -6.54 -0.67
N MET A 99 3.16 -6.14 -0.53
CA MET A 99 2.02 -6.73 -1.24
C MET A 99 1.37 -5.67 -2.11
N PHE A 100 1.19 -5.99 -3.39
CA PHE A 100 0.47 -5.16 -4.35
C PHE A 100 -0.91 -5.77 -4.52
N MET A 101 -1.94 -5.05 -4.10
CA MET A 101 -3.34 -5.42 -4.28
C MET A 101 -3.92 -4.51 -5.36
N SER A 102 -4.45 -5.14 -6.40
CA SER A 102 -5.33 -4.47 -7.36
C SER A 102 -6.69 -4.32 -6.70
N ASP A 103 -7.28 -3.14 -6.76
CA ASP A 103 -8.62 -2.89 -6.24
C ASP A 103 -9.60 -3.88 -6.89
N ILE A 104 -9.98 -4.93 -6.14
CA ILE A 104 -11.22 -5.66 -6.39
C ILE A 104 -12.23 -4.91 -5.54
N ILE A 105 -12.77 -3.85 -6.12
CA ILE A 105 -14.10 -3.34 -5.80
C ILE A 105 -14.29 -3.02 -4.30
N ILE A 106 -13.86 -1.82 -3.87
CA ILE A 106 -14.65 -1.08 -2.88
C ILE A 106 -15.81 -0.39 -3.64
N HIS A 107 -16.75 -1.18 -4.19
CA HIS A 107 -18.13 -0.71 -4.37
C HIS A 107 -18.89 -1.13 -3.12
N LEU A 108 -18.72 -0.33 -2.07
CA LEU A 108 -19.66 -0.24 -0.97
C LEU A 108 -20.45 1.06 -1.14
#